data_AF-A0A098BG23-F1
#
_entry.id   AF-A0A098BG23-F1
#
_cell.length_a   1.000
_cell.length_b   1.000
_cell.length_c   1.000
_cell.angle_alpha   90.00
_cell.angle_beta   90.00
_cell.angle_gamma   90.00
#
_symmetry.space_group_name_H-M   'P 1'
#
loop_
_entity.id
_entity.type
_entity.pdbx_description
1 polymer ?
#
loop_
_entity_poly.entity_id
_entity_poly.type
_entity_poly.pdbx_seq_one_letter_code
_entity_poly.pdbx_strand_id
1 'polypeptide(L)'
;MIDREFHLPKARTEDRDRCRDAGIGDEVAFLAKTSLAQSMIERALAAEVPFAWVTGDEAYGQVGALRMWLESRYVPHVLAVPKSQMVVSMQLQRRRVDSVATDVPDTARQRMRRGDRAHGPPFYD
;
A
#
# COMPACT_ATOMS: atom_id res chain seq x y z
N MET A 1 -12.11 8.64 9.53
CA MET A 1 -12.02 7.52 8.57
C MET A 1 -13.28 7.57 7.71
N ILE A 2 -13.15 7.61 6.37
CA ILE A 2 -14.27 7.88 5.45
C ILE A 2 -14.67 6.61 4.67
N ASP A 3 -13.72 5.77 4.29
CA ASP A 3 -13.95 4.45 3.69
C ASP A 3 -13.31 3.37 4.58
N ARG A 4 -13.99 2.23 4.76
CA ARG A 4 -13.52 1.08 5.55
C ARG A 4 -14.03 -0.21 4.94
N GLU A 5 -13.13 -1.13 4.68
CA GLU A 5 -13.47 -2.46 4.21
C GLU A 5 -12.56 -3.49 4.89
N PHE A 6 -13.14 -4.59 5.34
CA PHE A 6 -12.38 -5.61 6.05
C PHE A 6 -11.84 -6.64 5.07
N HIS A 7 -10.53 -6.87 5.09
CA HIS A 7 -9.96 -7.97 4.33
C HIS A 7 -10.38 -9.30 4.95
N LEU A 8 -11.24 -10.04 4.26
CA LEU A 8 -11.69 -11.36 4.67
C LEU A 8 -10.83 -12.43 3.99
N PRO A 9 -10.18 -13.33 4.75
CA PRO A 9 -9.52 -14.50 4.17
C PRO A 9 -10.51 -15.41 3.45
N LYS A 10 -10.03 -16.18 2.46
CA LYS A 10 -10.88 -17.07 1.65
C LYS A 10 -11.74 -18.03 2.49
N ALA A 11 -11.13 -18.67 3.49
CA ALA A 11 -11.83 -19.56 4.41
C ALA A 11 -12.96 -18.88 5.22
N ARG A 12 -12.93 -17.54 5.36
CA ARG A 12 -14.03 -16.79 5.97
C ARG A 12 -15.14 -16.48 4.98
N THR A 13 -14.80 -16.07 3.76
CA THR A 13 -15.80 -15.76 2.73
C THR A 13 -16.54 -17.01 2.23
N GLU A 14 -15.96 -18.20 2.39
CA GLU A 14 -16.57 -19.49 2.04
C GLU A 14 -17.59 -19.98 3.09
N ASP A 15 -17.44 -19.56 4.35
CA ASP A 15 -18.40 -19.83 5.42
C ASP A 15 -19.53 -18.80 5.37
N ARG A 16 -20.50 -19.04 4.48
CA ARG A 16 -21.58 -18.09 4.18
C ARG A 16 -22.53 -17.87 5.35
N ASP A 17 -22.83 -18.91 6.12
CA ASP A 17 -23.72 -18.78 7.27
C ASP A 17 -23.09 -17.86 8.33
N ARG A 18 -21.81 -18.08 8.62
CA ARG A 18 -21.07 -17.20 9.54
C ARG A 18 -20.88 -15.78 9.01
N CYS A 19 -20.75 -15.60 7.69
CA CYS A 19 -20.72 -14.28 7.09
C CYS A 19 -22.04 -13.54 7.31
N ARG A 20 -23.18 -14.19 7.07
CA ARG A 20 -24.52 -13.61 7.31
C ARG A 20 -24.70 -13.23 8.77
N ASP A 21 -24.28 -14.09 9.70
CA ASP A 21 -24.33 -13.83 11.14
C ASP A 21 -23.49 -12.59 11.53
N ALA A 22 -22.40 -12.35 10.80
CA ALA A 22 -21.55 -11.17 10.97
C ALA A 22 -22.03 -9.94 10.16
N GLY A 23 -23.16 -10.02 9.45
CA GLY A 23 -23.72 -8.95 8.62
C GLY A 23 -22.98 -8.73 7.29
N ILE A 24 -22.24 -9.72 6.80
CA ILE A 24 -21.50 -9.68 5.54
C ILE A 24 -22.38 -10.24 4.41
N GLY A 25 -22.71 -9.41 3.43
CA GLY A 25 -23.55 -9.78 2.28
C GLY A 25 -22.95 -10.89 1.40
N ASP A 26 -23.81 -11.53 0.60
CA ASP A 26 -23.43 -12.66 -0.28
C ASP A 26 -22.59 -12.24 -1.48
N GLU A 27 -22.65 -10.96 -1.84
CA GLU A 27 -21.83 -10.33 -2.86
C GLU A 27 -20.36 -10.17 -2.44
N VAL A 28 -20.06 -10.26 -1.13
CA VAL A 28 -18.70 -10.11 -0.60
C VAL A 28 -17.89 -11.39 -0.86
N ALA A 29 -17.10 -11.35 -1.91
CA ALA A 29 -16.15 -12.40 -2.27
C ALA A 29 -14.74 -12.14 -1.71
N PHE A 30 -13.91 -13.18 -1.72
CA PHE A 30 -12.49 -13.03 -1.38
C PHE A 30 -11.80 -12.04 -2.33
N LEU A 31 -11.11 -11.06 -1.74
CA LEU A 31 -10.23 -10.15 -2.45
C LEU A 31 -8.87 -10.12 -1.77
N ALA A 32 -7.79 -10.25 -2.55
CA ALA A 32 -6.44 -10.07 -2.04
C ALA A 32 -6.31 -8.67 -1.40
N LYS A 33 -5.59 -8.57 -0.28
CA LYS A 33 -5.47 -7.32 0.51
C LYS A 33 -5.01 -6.12 -0.33
N THR A 34 -4.10 -6.33 -1.27
CA THR A 34 -3.61 -5.27 -2.17
C THR A 34 -4.64 -4.87 -3.22
N SER A 35 -5.40 -5.83 -3.76
CA SER A 35 -6.52 -5.54 -4.67
C SER A 35 -7.62 -4.76 -3.96
N LEU A 36 -7.95 -5.15 -2.72
CA LEU A 36 -8.92 -4.44 -1.90
C LEU A 36 -8.49 -2.98 -1.67
N ALA A 37 -7.23 -2.75 -1.29
CA ALA A 37 -6.72 -1.39 -1.11
C ALA A 37 -6.74 -0.58 -2.42
N GLN A 38 -6.41 -1.21 -3.55
CA GLN A 38 -6.50 -0.57 -4.86
C GLN A 38 -7.94 -0.12 -5.16
N SER A 39 -8.93 -0.99 -4.93
CA SER A 39 -10.35 -0.66 -5.11
C SER A 39 -10.82 0.47 -4.20
N MET A 40 -10.38 0.49 -2.93
CA MET A 40 -10.69 1.59 -2.01
C MET A 40 -10.11 2.93 -2.49
N ILE A 41 -8.84 2.93 -2.95
CA ILE A 41 -8.21 4.14 -3.50
C ILE A 41 -8.91 4.60 -4.77
N GLU A 42 -9.31 3.65 -5.64
CA GLU A 42 -10.07 3.95 -6.84
C GLU A 42 -11.42 4.61 -6.54
N ARG A 43 -12.15 4.14 -5.53
CA ARG A 43 -13.38 4.79 -5.07
C ARG A 43 -13.14 6.19 -4.53
N ALA A 44 -12.08 6.38 -3.74
CA ALA A 44 -11.73 7.70 -3.21
C ALA A 44 -11.40 8.70 -4.32
N LEU A 45 -10.66 8.27 -5.35
CA LEU A 45 -10.37 9.07 -6.54
C LEU A 45 -11.65 9.40 -7.31
N ALA A 46 -12.51 8.41 -7.56
CA ALA A 46 -13.76 8.61 -8.30
C ALA A 46 -14.74 9.54 -7.55
N ALA A 47 -14.71 9.54 -6.23
CA ALA A 47 -15.49 10.44 -5.38
C ALA A 47 -14.80 11.79 -5.12
N GLU A 48 -13.68 12.08 -5.79
CA GLU A 48 -12.89 13.32 -5.65
C GLU A 48 -12.54 13.66 -4.20
N VAL A 49 -12.31 12.62 -3.37
CA VAL A 49 -11.93 12.80 -1.97
C VAL A 49 -10.54 13.44 -1.95
N PRO A 50 -10.36 14.58 -1.27
CA PRO A 50 -9.05 15.23 -1.23
C PRO A 50 -8.08 14.43 -0.36
N PHE A 51 -6.99 13.93 -0.96
CA PHE A 51 -5.86 13.36 -0.24
C PHE A 51 -4.55 13.69 -0.96
N ALA A 52 -3.47 13.84 -0.19
CA ALA A 52 -2.17 14.21 -0.74
C ALA A 52 -1.30 13.01 -1.12
N TRP A 53 -1.37 11.91 -0.35
CA TRP A 53 -0.51 10.74 -0.53
C TRP A 53 -1.21 9.45 -0.13
N VAL A 54 -0.83 8.34 -0.78
CA VAL A 54 -1.11 6.98 -0.31
C VAL A 54 0.11 6.43 0.41
N THR A 55 -0.08 5.89 1.61
CA THR A 55 1.00 5.26 2.38
C THR A 55 0.69 3.81 2.72
N GLY A 56 1.69 2.95 2.73
CA GLY A 56 1.51 1.52 2.97
C GLY A 56 2.80 0.80 3.37
N ASP A 57 2.63 -0.32 4.06
CA ASP A 57 3.76 -1.15 4.49
C ASP A 57 4.30 -2.04 3.36
N GLU A 58 5.30 -2.86 3.71
CA GLU A 58 5.99 -3.76 2.78
C GLU A 58 5.05 -4.74 2.08
N ALA A 59 3.96 -5.14 2.73
CA ALA A 59 2.99 -6.06 2.15
C ALA A 59 2.32 -5.47 0.90
N TYR A 60 2.19 -4.15 0.83
CA TYR A 60 1.68 -3.43 -0.33
C TYR A 60 2.79 -3.07 -1.32
N GLY A 61 3.92 -2.53 -0.84
CA GLY A 61 4.96 -2.03 -1.74
C GLY A 61 5.70 -3.12 -2.52
N GLN A 62 5.79 -4.34 -2.00
CA GLN A 62 6.36 -5.46 -2.76
C GLN A 62 5.51 -5.84 -3.99
N VAL A 63 4.23 -5.46 -4.02
CA VAL A 63 3.34 -5.68 -5.16
C VAL A 63 3.61 -4.62 -6.23
N GLY A 64 4.51 -4.93 -7.16
CA GLY A 64 4.91 -4.01 -8.24
C GLY A 64 3.74 -3.49 -9.09
N ALA A 65 2.73 -4.33 -9.33
CA ALA A 65 1.53 -3.93 -10.07
C ALA A 65 0.75 -2.79 -9.39
N LEU A 66 0.66 -2.79 -8.05
CA LEU A 66 0.01 -1.73 -7.30
C LEU A 66 0.78 -0.41 -7.43
N ARG A 67 2.12 -0.47 -7.35
CA ARG A 67 2.99 0.71 -7.52
C ARG A 67 2.85 1.31 -8.92
N MET A 68 2.96 0.47 -9.96
CA MET A 68 2.76 0.90 -11.34
C MET A 68 1.36 1.48 -11.57
N TRP A 69 0.33 0.92 -10.95
CA TRP A 69 -1.03 1.45 -11.04
C TRP A 69 -1.15 2.85 -10.40
N LEU A 70 -0.57 3.06 -9.21
CA LEU A 70 -0.52 4.37 -8.57
C LEU A 70 0.22 5.40 -9.43
N GLU A 71 1.38 5.02 -9.99
CA GLU A 71 2.17 5.85 -10.91
C GLU A 71 1.36 6.22 -12.16
N SER A 72 0.67 5.26 -12.78
CA SER A 72 -0.14 5.50 -13.98
C SER A 72 -1.31 6.46 -13.78
N ARG A 73 -1.77 6.61 -12.53
CA ARG A 73 -2.83 7.55 -12.13
C ARG A 73 -2.28 8.83 -11.52
N TYR A 74 -0.97 9.05 -11.56
CA TYR A 74 -0.29 10.20 -10.96
C TYR A 74 -0.61 10.37 -9.46
N VAL A 75 -0.82 9.26 -8.75
CA VAL A 75 -1.11 9.27 -7.31
C VAL A 75 0.22 9.30 -6.54
N PRO A 76 0.50 10.38 -5.78
CA PRO A 76 1.69 10.42 -4.93
C PRO A 76 1.60 9.32 -3.86
N HIS A 77 2.67 8.57 -3.67
CA HIS A 77 2.67 7.45 -2.72
C HIS A 77 4.02 7.20 -2.06
N VAL A 78 3.96 6.64 -0.86
CA VAL A 78 5.12 6.18 -0.09
C VAL A 78 4.83 4.76 0.39
N LEU A 79 5.49 3.78 -0.23
CA LEU A 79 5.30 2.37 0.08
C LEU A 79 6.63 1.77 0.52
N ALA A 80 6.64 1.10 1.68
CA ALA A 80 7.80 0.34 2.10
C ALA A 80 8.03 -0.84 1.13
N VAL A 81 9.29 -1.16 0.84
CA VAL A 81 9.68 -2.23 -0.08
C VAL A 81 10.89 -2.98 0.46
N PRO A 82 11.06 -4.27 0.14
CA PRO A 82 12.28 -4.98 0.48
C PRO A 82 13.50 -4.28 -0.14
N LYS A 83 14.63 -4.24 0.57
CA LYS A 83 15.88 -3.66 0.03
C LYS A 83 16.35 -4.30 -1.27
N SER A 84 15.99 -5.57 -1.49
CA SER A 84 16.31 -6.36 -2.69
C SER A 84 15.33 -6.16 -3.84
N GLN A 85 14.23 -5.43 -3.62
CA GLN A 85 13.20 -5.18 -4.64
C GLN A 85 13.83 -4.51 -5.86
N MET A 86 13.44 -4.97 -7.06
CA MET A 86 13.76 -4.27 -8.29
C MET A 86 12.72 -3.18 -8.56
N VAL A 87 13.19 -1.99 -8.93
CA VAL A 87 12.39 -0.82 -9.30
C VAL A 87 12.92 -0.19 -10.58
N VAL A 88 12.08 0.57 -11.27
CA VAL A 88 12.52 1.42 -12.39
C VAL A 88 12.91 2.77 -11.80
N SER A 89 14.18 3.14 -11.92
CA SER A 89 14.66 4.44 -11.43
C SER A 89 14.22 5.57 -12.36
N MET A 90 14.42 6.82 -11.92
CA MET A 90 14.13 8.01 -12.73
C MET A 90 14.92 8.06 -14.05
N GLN A 91 16.05 7.34 -14.13
CA GLN A 91 16.86 7.17 -15.34
C GLN A 91 16.36 6.01 -16.24
N LEU A 92 15.14 5.52 -16.00
CA LEU A 92 14.50 4.41 -16.71
C LEU A 92 15.31 3.10 -16.65
N GLN A 93 16.08 2.90 -15.58
CA GLN A 93 16.89 1.70 -15.37
C GLN A 93 16.26 0.80 -14.32
N ARG A 94 16.25 -0.51 -14.56
CA ARG A 94 15.81 -1.49 -13.57
C ARG A 94 16.94 -1.75 -12.57
N ARG A 95 16.77 -1.31 -11.33
CA ARG A 95 17.80 -1.37 -10.27
C ARG A 95 17.23 -1.88 -8.96
N ARG A 96 18.10 -2.40 -8.08
CA ARG A 96 17.73 -2.76 -6.70
C ARG A 96 17.53 -1.49 -5.87
N VAL A 97 16.56 -1.51 -4.96
CA VAL A 97 16.26 -0.35 -4.10
C VAL A 97 17.45 0.08 -3.27
N ASP A 98 18.20 -0.86 -2.69
CA ASP A 98 19.40 -0.51 -1.89
C ASP A 98 20.47 0.23 -2.71
N SER A 99 20.68 -0.17 -3.96
CA SER A 99 21.59 0.52 -4.87
C SER A 99 21.10 1.94 -5.18
N VAL A 100 19.80 2.10 -5.42
CA VAL A 100 19.19 3.43 -5.65
C VAL A 100 19.30 4.31 -4.40
N ALA A 101 19.03 3.75 -3.22
CA ALA A 101 19.10 4.47 -1.94
C ALA A 101 20.53 4.92 -1.60
N THR A 102 21.54 4.14 -1.99
CA THR A 102 22.96 4.49 -1.81
C THR A 102 23.36 5.70 -2.65
N ASP A 103 22.77 5.85 -3.85
CA ASP A 103 23.07 6.98 -4.74
C ASP A 103 22.42 8.30 -4.30
N VAL A 104 21.47 8.26 -3.35
CA VAL A 104 20.81 9.47 -2.83
C VAL A 104 21.78 10.19 -1.89
N PRO A 105 22.19 11.43 -2.21
CA PRO A 105 23.07 12.21 -1.34
C PRO A 105 22.44 12.43 0.04
N ASP A 106 23.25 12.50 1.09
CA ASP A 106 22.76 12.73 2.46
C ASP A 106 21.97 14.04 2.60
N THR A 107 22.32 15.07 1.81
CA THR A 107 21.59 16.35 1.76
C THR A 107 20.18 16.23 1.19
N ALA A 108 19.89 15.17 0.42
CA ALA A 108 18.58 14.87 -0.14
C ALA A 108 17.78 13.88 0.73
N ARG A 109 18.36 13.38 1.83
CA ARG A 109 17.69 12.50 2.78
C ARG A 109 16.99 13.33 3.84
N GLN A 110 15.70 13.08 4.03
CA GLN A 110 14.93 13.69 5.11
C GLN A 110 14.46 12.60 6.08
N ARG A 111 14.88 12.71 7.34
CA ARG A 111 14.39 11.82 8.39
C ARG A 111 12.96 12.25 8.75
N MET A 112 12.00 11.37 8.48
CA MET A 112 10.61 11.59 8.91
C MET A 112 10.41 10.94 10.27
N ARG A 113 9.84 11.69 11.22
CA ARG A 113 9.46 11.13 12.52
C ARG A 113 8.28 10.17 12.30
N ARG A 114 8.40 8.95 12.81
CA ARG A 114 7.26 8.02 12.87
C ARG A 114 6.19 8.61 13.79
N GLY A 115 4.93 8.61 13.36
CA GLY A 115 3.82 8.94 14.26
C GLY A 115 3.84 8.03 15.50
N ASP A 116 3.42 8.53 16.66
CA ASP A 116 3.52 7.82 17.93
C ASP A 116 2.74 6.48 17.84
N ARG A 117 3.46 5.37 17.64
CA ARG A 117 2.89 4.01 17.60
C ARG A 117 3.67 3.10 18.53
N ALA A 118 2.94 2.25 19.26
CA ALA A 118 3.36 1.53 20.47
C ALA A 118 4.45 0.43 20.34
N HIS A 119 5.15 0.29 19.21
CA HIS A 119 6.18 -0.76 19.07
C HIS A 119 7.31 -0.42 18.09
N GLY A 120 8.56 -0.52 18.58
CA GLY A 120 9.82 -0.36 17.82
C GLY A 120 10.47 1.04 17.92
N PRO A 121 11.79 1.16 17.71
CA PRO A 121 12.48 2.45 17.74
C PRO A 121 11.90 3.42 16.69
N PRO A 122 11.90 4.74 16.97
CA PRO A 122 11.15 5.75 16.23
C PRO A 122 11.71 6.08 14.83
N PHE A 123 12.80 5.44 14.43
CA PHE A 123 13.50 5.71 13.17
C PHE A 123 13.90 4.41 12.46
N TYR A 124 13.85 4.44 11.13
CA TYR A 124 14.54 3.49 10.28
C TYR A 124 15.80 4.18 9.74
N ASP A 125 16.90 3.44 9.67
CA ASP A 125 18.13 3.82 8.99
C ASP A 125 18.18 3.18 7.59
#